data_AF-A0A970SP57-F1
#
_entry.id   AF-A0A970SP57-F1
#
_cell.length_a   1.000
_cell.length_b   1.000
_cell.length_c   1.000
_cell.angle_alpha   90.00
_cell.angle_beta   90.00
_cell.angle_gamma   90.00
#
_symmetry.space_group_name_H-M   'P 1'
#
loop_
_entity.id
_entity.type
_entity.pdbx_description
1 polymer ?
#
loop_
_entity_poly.entity_id
_entity_poly.type
_entity_poly.pdbx_seq_one_letter_code
_entity_poly.pdbx_strand_id
1 'polypeptide(L)'
;ALSPALRNRLIETQNGTGFVLAFKEESGNGKDVTITAGDVRRLQLAKGSIHAAIQTMIRAAGASDETLDEILLAGAFGNYIRVESAIRIGLIPSIPADRVKSVGNAAGVGARLALLSDQEMRQARTLAESVNYIELAVSADYQAELMERMMFPLSQENGRVC
;
A
#
# COMPACT_ATOMS: atom_id res chain seq x y z
N ALA A 1 6.29 10.62 -26.95
CA ALA A 1 4.86 10.82 -27.31
C ALA A 1 4.10 9.52 -27.04
N LEU A 2 2.85 9.58 -26.56
CA LEU A 2 2.03 8.39 -26.28
C LEU A 2 1.71 7.62 -27.57
N SER A 3 1.80 6.28 -27.51
CA SER A 3 1.46 5.40 -28.63
C SER A 3 -0.03 5.50 -28.99
N PRO A 4 -0.42 5.24 -30.26
CA PRO A 4 -1.83 5.26 -30.66
C PRO A 4 -2.72 4.33 -29.83
N ALA A 5 -2.19 3.15 -29.46
CA ALA A 5 -2.91 2.17 -28.63
C ALA A 5 -3.27 2.72 -27.24
N LEU A 6 -2.39 3.49 -26.61
CA LEU A 6 -2.66 4.12 -25.31
C LEU A 6 -3.56 5.36 -25.45
N ARG A 7 -3.38 6.14 -26.52
CA ARG A 7 -4.18 7.35 -26.76
C ARG A 7 -5.66 7.02 -26.94
N ASN A 8 -5.98 5.95 -27.66
CA ASN A 8 -7.36 5.52 -27.91
C ASN A 8 -8.08 5.03 -26.64
N ARG A 9 -7.35 4.80 -25.54
CA ARG A 9 -7.90 4.42 -24.24
C ARG A 9 -8.16 5.62 -23.33
N LEU A 10 -7.72 6.83 -23.72
CA LEU A 10 -7.99 8.05 -22.97
C LEU A 10 -9.40 8.56 -23.29
N ILE A 11 -10.17 8.83 -22.25
CA ILE A 11 -11.55 9.34 -22.35
C ILE A 11 -11.72 10.56 -21.46
N GLU A 12 -12.64 11.44 -21.83
CA GLU A 12 -13.11 12.50 -20.94
C GLU A 12 -14.24 11.97 -20.05
N THR A 13 -14.16 12.27 -18.76
CA THR A 13 -15.20 11.94 -17.77
C THR A 13 -15.68 13.22 -17.10
N GLN A 14 -16.78 13.13 -16.34
CA GLN A 14 -17.32 14.29 -15.61
C GLN A 14 -16.30 14.93 -14.64
N ASN A 15 -15.32 14.16 -14.16
CA ASN A 15 -14.32 14.59 -13.19
C ASN A 15 -12.89 14.65 -13.79
N GLY A 16 -12.79 14.85 -15.11
CA GLY A 16 -11.55 14.95 -15.86
C GLY A 16 -11.21 13.67 -16.63
N THR A 17 -9.93 13.45 -16.93
CA THR A 17 -9.50 12.35 -17.78
C THR A 17 -9.65 10.97 -17.11
N GLY A 18 -10.08 9.98 -17.89
CA GLY A 18 -10.09 8.56 -17.54
C GLY A 18 -9.31 7.72 -18.54
N PHE A 19 -9.01 6.49 -18.14
CA PHE A 19 -8.33 5.49 -18.95
C PHE A 19 -9.13 4.20 -18.97
N VAL A 20 -9.43 3.68 -20.16
CA VAL A 20 -10.14 2.40 -20.33
C VAL A 20 -9.14 1.24 -20.23
N LEU A 21 -9.23 0.46 -19.15
CA LEU A 21 -8.44 -0.76 -18.97
C LEU A 21 -8.97 -1.92 -19.82
N ALA A 22 -10.28 -2.09 -19.85
CA ALA A 22 -10.96 -3.10 -20.67
C ALA A 22 -12.21 -2.47 -21.28
N PHE A 23 -12.35 -2.56 -22.59
CA PHE A 23 -13.57 -2.11 -23.28
C PHE A 23 -14.72 -3.08 -22.98
N LYS A 24 -15.96 -2.61 -23.16
CA LYS A 24 -17.17 -3.40 -22.92
C LYS A 24 -17.16 -4.77 -23.60
N GLU A 25 -16.56 -4.88 -24.79
CA GLU A 25 -16.41 -6.14 -25.55
C GLU A 25 -15.48 -7.15 -24.86
N GLU A 26 -14.57 -6.67 -24.01
CA GLU A 26 -13.61 -7.47 -23.23
C GLU A 26 -14.14 -7.79 -21.82
N SER A 27 -15.22 -7.11 -21.39
CA SER A 27 -15.76 -7.18 -20.04
C SER A 27 -16.87 -8.24 -19.88
N GLY A 28 -16.94 -8.90 -18.73
CA GLY A 28 -18.01 -9.87 -18.45
C GLY A 28 -19.40 -9.27 -18.19
N ASN A 29 -19.51 -7.95 -18.07
CA ASN A 29 -20.76 -7.24 -17.75
C ASN A 29 -21.20 -6.23 -18.83
N GLY A 30 -20.53 -6.22 -19.98
CA GLY A 30 -20.85 -5.33 -21.11
C GLY A 30 -20.63 -3.84 -20.83
N LYS A 31 -19.73 -3.49 -19.92
CA LYS A 31 -19.39 -2.10 -19.57
C LYS A 31 -17.88 -1.91 -19.57
N ASP A 32 -17.42 -0.73 -20.01
CA ASP A 32 -16.01 -0.37 -19.93
C ASP A 32 -15.52 -0.40 -18.47
N VAL A 33 -14.36 -1.02 -18.24
CA VAL A 33 -13.62 -0.95 -16.97
C VAL A 33 -12.65 0.21 -17.07
N THR A 34 -12.85 1.24 -16.25
CA THR A 34 -12.10 2.49 -16.33
C THR A 34 -11.34 2.80 -15.04
N ILE A 35 -10.22 3.50 -15.17
CA ILE A 35 -9.52 4.18 -14.08
C ILE A 35 -9.62 5.68 -14.34
N THR A 36 -10.13 6.43 -13.38
CA THR A 36 -10.26 7.89 -13.48
C THR A 36 -9.10 8.60 -12.77
N ALA A 37 -8.88 9.88 -13.10
CA ALA A 37 -8.00 10.73 -12.31
C ALA A 37 -8.39 10.80 -10.81
N GLY A 38 -9.68 10.64 -10.49
CA GLY A 38 -10.16 10.53 -9.11
C GLY A 38 -9.68 9.24 -8.41
N ASP A 39 -9.70 8.11 -9.13
CA ASP A 39 -9.17 6.84 -8.63
C ASP A 39 -7.67 6.92 -8.34
N VAL A 40 -6.92 7.55 -9.25
CA VAL A 40 -5.48 7.78 -9.07
C VAL A 40 -5.21 8.61 -7.81
N ARG A 41 -5.97 9.69 -7.58
CA ARG A 41 -5.83 10.53 -6.37
C ARG A 41 -6.17 9.76 -5.10
N ARG A 42 -7.21 8.92 -5.12
CA ARG A 42 -7.55 8.04 -3.99
C ARG A 42 -6.42 7.04 -3.70
N LEU A 43 -5.83 6.46 -4.73
CA LEU A 43 -4.69 5.57 -4.58
C LEU A 43 -3.47 6.30 -4.00
N GLN A 44 -3.18 7.51 -4.49
CA GLN A 44 -2.09 8.36 -3.97
C GLN A 44 -2.25 8.67 -2.48
N LEU A 45 -3.46 9.03 -2.06
CA LEU A 45 -3.77 9.27 -0.65
C LEU A 45 -3.59 8.00 0.19
N ALA A 46 -4.17 6.88 -0.26
CA ALA A 46 -4.10 5.61 0.47
C ALA A 46 -2.66 5.11 0.60
N LYS A 47 -1.90 5.09 -0.50
CA LYS A 47 -0.52 4.60 -0.50
C LYS A 47 0.41 5.55 0.29
N GLY A 48 0.20 6.87 0.17
CA GLY A 48 0.97 7.86 0.91
C GLY A 48 0.73 7.76 2.41
N SER A 49 -0.53 7.54 2.82
CA SER A 49 -0.92 7.33 4.22
C SER A 49 -0.28 6.10 4.84
N ILE A 50 -0.28 4.97 4.12
CA ILE A 50 0.36 3.73 4.61
C ILE A 50 1.87 3.94 4.77
N HIS A 51 2.54 4.52 3.77
CA HIS A 51 3.97 4.80 3.86
C HIS A 51 4.30 5.74 5.01
N ALA A 52 3.55 6.85 5.15
CA ALA A 52 3.73 7.83 6.21
C ALA A 52 3.53 7.22 7.60
N ALA A 53 2.53 6.35 7.76
CA ALA A 53 2.31 5.61 9.00
C ALA A 53 3.53 4.73 9.35
N ILE A 54 4.08 3.99 8.37
CA ILE A 54 5.27 3.16 8.58
C ILE A 54 6.46 4.02 9.05
N GLN A 55 6.74 5.14 8.35
CA GLN A 55 7.84 6.04 8.71
C GLN A 55 7.65 6.68 10.09
N THR A 56 6.42 7.09 10.42
CA THR A 56 6.09 7.64 11.75
C THR A 56 6.36 6.60 12.85
N MET A 57 5.98 5.34 12.63
CA MET A 57 6.22 4.25 13.59
C MET A 57 7.70 3.90 13.74
N ILE A 58 8.45 3.86 12.64
CA ILE A 58 9.91 3.63 12.66
C ILE A 58 10.61 4.70 13.50
N ARG A 59 10.28 5.98 13.28
CA ARG A 59 10.83 7.09 14.06
C ARG A 59 10.42 7.03 15.54
N ALA A 60 9.16 6.75 15.82
CA ALA A 60 8.67 6.61 17.19
C ALA A 60 9.36 5.47 17.96
N ALA A 61 9.77 4.41 17.25
CA ALA A 61 10.56 3.31 17.80
C ALA A 61 12.06 3.62 17.93
N GLY A 62 12.53 4.80 17.50
CA GLY A 62 13.94 5.16 17.46
C GLY A 62 14.76 4.35 16.44
N ALA A 63 14.09 3.78 15.44
CA ALA A 63 14.67 2.97 14.38
C ALA A 63 14.85 3.78 13.08
N SER A 64 15.45 3.15 12.08
CA SER A 64 15.55 3.64 10.70
C SER A 64 15.22 2.56 9.67
N ASP A 65 15.07 2.94 8.41
CA ASP A 65 14.83 2.01 7.29
C ASP A 65 15.94 0.95 7.17
N GLU A 66 17.18 1.31 7.49
CA GLU A 66 18.32 0.38 7.47
C GLU A 66 18.18 -0.71 8.53
N THR A 67 17.66 -0.34 9.71
CA THR A 67 17.43 -1.26 10.83
C THR A 67 16.12 -2.06 10.72
N LEU A 68 15.28 -1.81 9.72
CA LEU A 68 13.98 -2.46 9.56
C LEU A 68 14.11 -3.88 8.98
N ASP A 69 14.29 -4.89 9.83
CA ASP A 69 14.54 -6.30 9.43
C ASP A 69 13.57 -6.85 8.39
N GLU A 70 12.26 -6.68 8.57
CA GLU A 70 11.25 -7.30 7.72
C GLU A 70 9.92 -6.54 7.75
N ILE A 71 9.18 -6.55 6.64
CA ILE A 71 7.78 -6.12 6.54
C ILE A 71 6.89 -7.33 6.27
N LEU A 72 5.98 -7.61 7.20
CA LEU A 72 4.98 -8.66 7.07
C LEU A 72 3.66 -8.09 6.54
N LEU A 73 3.28 -8.49 5.32
CA LEU A 73 2.03 -8.08 4.69
C LEU A 73 0.93 -9.09 4.99
N ALA A 74 -0.01 -8.69 5.85
CA ALA A 74 -1.19 -9.49 6.19
C ALA A 74 -2.45 -9.03 5.43
N GLY A 75 -3.47 -9.88 5.46
CA GLY A 75 -4.79 -9.62 4.88
C GLY A 75 -4.88 -9.90 3.38
N ALA A 76 -6.04 -9.61 2.80
CA ALA A 76 -6.29 -9.84 1.37
C ALA A 76 -5.30 -9.06 0.47
N PHE A 77 -4.83 -7.90 0.94
CA PHE A 77 -3.77 -7.12 0.29
C PHE A 77 -2.44 -7.90 0.23
N GLY A 78 -2.04 -8.55 1.33
CA GLY A 78 -0.80 -9.33 1.38
C GLY A 78 -0.76 -10.50 0.39
N ASN A 79 -1.89 -11.15 0.12
CA ASN A 79 -1.92 -12.35 -0.74
C ASN A 79 -1.68 -12.07 -2.23
N TYR A 80 -2.00 -10.86 -2.71
CA TYR A 80 -2.03 -10.58 -4.14
C TYR A 80 -1.19 -9.36 -4.56
N ILE A 81 -0.64 -8.61 -3.61
CA ILE A 81 0.29 -7.53 -3.94
C ILE A 81 1.61 -8.11 -4.43
N ARG A 82 2.07 -7.62 -5.59
CA ARG A 82 3.46 -7.77 -6.01
C ARG A 82 4.32 -6.75 -5.27
N VAL A 83 5.29 -7.23 -4.52
CA VAL A 83 6.18 -6.41 -3.69
C VAL A 83 6.87 -5.31 -4.51
N GLU A 84 7.36 -5.63 -5.71
CA GLU A 84 8.05 -4.68 -6.57
C GLU A 84 7.12 -3.55 -7.03
N SER A 85 5.83 -3.87 -7.26
CA SER A 85 4.84 -2.85 -7.60
C SER A 85 4.54 -1.96 -6.38
N ALA A 86 4.44 -2.52 -5.18
CA ALA A 86 4.21 -1.77 -3.95
C ALA A 86 5.36 -0.79 -3.65
N ILE A 87 6.60 -1.26 -3.77
CA ILE A 87 7.80 -0.41 -3.65
C ILE A 87 7.78 0.66 -4.73
N ARG A 88 7.55 0.29 -6.00
CA ARG A 88 7.58 1.23 -7.14
C ARG A 88 6.57 2.37 -7.01
N ILE A 89 5.35 2.11 -6.53
CA ILE A 89 4.36 3.18 -6.34
C ILE A 89 4.59 3.96 -5.03
N GLY A 90 5.53 3.53 -4.18
CA GLY A 90 5.82 4.12 -2.89
C GLY A 90 4.80 3.80 -1.81
N LEU A 91 4.15 2.63 -1.88
CA LEU A 91 3.23 2.15 -0.85
C LEU A 91 3.97 1.73 0.44
N ILE A 92 5.14 1.11 0.28
CA ILE A 92 6.02 0.68 1.36
C ILE A 92 7.43 1.29 1.15
N PRO A 93 8.26 1.36 2.21
CA PRO A 93 9.64 1.83 2.10
C PRO A 93 10.46 1.03 1.08
N SER A 94 11.49 1.66 0.53
CA SER A 94 12.38 1.05 -0.46
C SER A 94 13.39 0.12 0.21
N ILE A 95 12.92 -1.03 0.69
CA ILE A 95 13.76 -2.09 1.25
C ILE A 95 13.94 -3.25 0.25
N PRO A 96 14.99 -4.08 0.40
CA PRO A 96 15.14 -5.31 -0.36
C PRO A 96 13.85 -6.15 -0.38
N ALA A 97 13.42 -6.60 -1.56
CA ALA A 97 12.14 -7.27 -1.74
C ALA A 97 12.01 -8.60 -0.97
N ASP A 98 13.15 -9.26 -0.69
CA ASP A 98 13.24 -10.48 0.12
C ASP A 98 12.97 -10.24 1.62
N ARG A 99 13.01 -8.98 2.08
CA ARG A 99 12.57 -8.55 3.41
C ARG A 99 11.08 -8.20 3.47
N VAL A 100 10.31 -8.43 2.42
CA VAL A 100 8.85 -8.23 2.43
C VAL A 100 8.17 -9.57 2.23
N LYS A 101 7.49 -10.07 3.26
CA LYS A 101 6.81 -11.38 3.20
C LYS A 101 5.32 -11.25 3.37
N SER A 102 4.59 -11.97 2.51
CA SER A 102 3.17 -12.16 2.67
C SER A 102 2.89 -13.25 3.71
N VAL A 103 2.04 -12.94 4.69
CA VAL A 103 1.62 -13.88 5.74
C VAL A 103 0.14 -14.26 5.62
N GLY A 104 -0.53 -13.77 4.58
CA GLY A 104 -1.95 -13.99 4.32
C GLY A 104 -2.86 -13.51 5.44
N ASN A 105 -3.95 -14.24 5.69
CA ASN A 105 -4.95 -13.83 6.69
C ASN A 105 -4.47 -14.15 8.13
N ALA A 106 -3.51 -13.36 8.63
CA ALA A 106 -2.94 -13.51 9.97
C ALA A 106 -4.02 -13.45 11.08
N ALA A 107 -5.03 -12.59 10.94
CA ALA A 107 -6.13 -12.48 11.90
C ALA A 107 -6.94 -13.79 11.99
N GLY A 108 -7.28 -14.39 10.84
CA GLY A 108 -8.00 -15.67 10.79
C GLY A 108 -7.18 -16.85 11.33
N VAL A 109 -5.87 -16.87 11.06
CA VAL A 109 -4.96 -17.87 11.63
C VAL A 109 -4.85 -17.70 13.15
N GLY A 110 -4.63 -16.48 13.63
CA GLY A 110 -4.54 -16.17 15.06
C GLY A 110 -5.82 -16.52 15.82
N ALA A 111 -6.99 -16.23 15.25
CA ALA A 111 -8.28 -16.60 15.85
C ALA A 111 -8.42 -18.12 16.02
N ARG A 112 -7.98 -18.90 15.02
CA ARG A 112 -8.00 -20.37 15.10
C ARG A 112 -7.02 -20.89 16.16
N LEU A 113 -5.82 -20.32 16.25
CA LEU A 113 -4.83 -20.70 17.25
C LEU A 113 -5.35 -20.44 18.67
N ALA A 114 -5.89 -19.24 18.90
CA ALA A 114 -6.47 -18.85 20.19
C ALA A 114 -7.69 -19.71 20.57
N LEU A 115 -8.51 -20.11 19.60
CA LEU A 115 -9.67 -20.97 19.85
C LEU A 115 -9.28 -22.39 20.28
N LEU A 116 -8.17 -22.91 19.75
CA LEU A 116 -7.74 -24.31 19.94
C LEU A 116 -6.72 -24.48 21.07
N SER A 117 -6.18 -23.40 21.63
CA SER A 117 -5.11 -23.45 22.63
C SER A 117 -5.22 -22.32 23.66
N ASP A 118 -5.40 -22.70 24.93
CA ASP A 118 -5.36 -21.77 26.06
C ASP A 118 -4.01 -21.05 26.19
N GLN A 119 -2.92 -21.73 25.79
CA GLN A 119 -1.59 -21.12 25.77
C GLN A 119 -1.51 -19.99 24.75
N GLU A 120 -1.98 -20.22 23.51
CA GLU A 120 -2.00 -19.21 22.46
C GLU A 120 -2.94 -18.06 22.82
N MET A 121 -4.09 -18.36 23.44
CA MET A 121 -5.01 -17.33 23.93
C MET A 121 -4.36 -16.45 25.00
N ARG A 122 -3.60 -17.03 25.93
CA ARG A 122 -2.84 -16.26 26.94
C ARG A 122 -1.76 -15.40 26.27
N GLN A 123 -0.99 -15.95 25.34
CA GLN A 123 0.04 -15.21 24.61
C GLN A 123 -0.55 -14.02 23.84
N ALA A 124 -1.68 -14.21 23.16
CA ALA A 124 -2.37 -13.14 22.45
C ALA A 124 -2.80 -12.00 23.38
N ARG A 125 -3.28 -12.31 24.60
CA ARG A 125 -3.63 -11.30 25.61
C ARG A 125 -2.40 -10.52 26.09
N THR A 126 -1.32 -11.22 26.45
CA THR A 126 -0.08 -10.57 26.86
C THR A 126 0.49 -9.68 25.76
N LEU A 127 0.44 -10.12 24.49
CA LEU A 127 0.86 -9.31 23.37
C LEU A 127 0.00 -8.05 23.25
N ALA A 128 -1.32 -8.17 23.32
CA ALA A 128 -2.23 -7.03 23.25
C ALA A 128 -1.98 -5.99 24.36
N GLU A 129 -1.61 -6.42 25.57
CA GLU A 129 -1.24 -5.54 26.68
C GLU A 129 0.09 -4.80 26.46
N SER A 130 0.97 -5.33 25.61
CA SER A 130 2.28 -4.73 25.30
C SER A 130 2.26 -3.77 24.10
N VAL A 131 1.17 -3.72 23.34
CA VAL A 131 1.06 -2.87 22.15
C VAL A 131 0.88 -1.40 22.56
N ASN A 132 1.81 -0.56 22.13
CA ASN A 132 1.68 0.89 22.28
C ASN A 132 0.92 1.47 21.09
N TYR A 133 -0.16 2.21 21.37
CA TYR A 133 -0.94 2.89 20.36
C TYR A 133 -0.35 4.27 20.03
N ILE A 134 -0.27 4.57 18.73
CA ILE A 134 0.15 5.88 18.21
C ILE A 134 -1.02 6.50 17.45
N GLU A 135 -1.48 7.65 17.92
CA GLU A 135 -2.54 8.43 17.27
C GLU A 135 -1.96 9.25 16.11
N LEU A 136 -2.11 8.75 14.89
CA LEU A 136 -1.56 9.40 13.69
C LEU A 136 -2.32 10.68 13.31
N ALA A 137 -3.61 10.80 13.65
CA ALA A 137 -4.44 11.92 13.21
C ALA A 137 -3.92 13.29 13.72
N VAL A 138 -3.31 13.31 14.90
CA VAL A 138 -2.75 14.52 15.53
C VAL A 138 -1.23 14.63 15.38
N SER A 139 -0.58 13.66 14.73
CA SER A 139 0.86 13.65 14.56
C SER A 139 1.29 14.59 13.43
N ALA A 140 2.04 15.63 13.77
CA ALA A 140 2.63 16.54 12.80
C ALA A 140 3.60 15.82 11.85
N ASP A 141 4.35 14.85 12.36
CA ASP A 141 5.28 14.03 11.58
C ASP A 141 4.53 13.20 10.54
N TYR A 142 3.40 12.59 10.93
CA TYR A 142 2.56 11.84 10.00
C TYR A 142 2.00 12.74 8.88
N GLN A 143 1.53 13.94 9.21
CA GLN A 143 1.02 14.88 8.20
C GLN A 143 2.11 15.33 7.24
N ALA A 144 3.32 15.61 7.74
CA ALA A 144 4.48 15.96 6.93
C ALA A 144 4.87 14.80 5.99
N GLU A 145 4.99 13.58 6.53
CA GLU A 145 5.28 12.40 5.71
C GLU A 145 4.17 12.12 4.71
N LEU A 146 2.89 12.27 5.06
CA LEU A 146 1.79 12.05 4.12
C LEU A 146 1.90 13.00 2.92
N MET A 147 2.18 14.29 3.17
CA MET A 147 2.37 15.27 2.11
C MET A 147 3.54 14.88 1.19
N GLU A 148 4.66 14.44 1.76
CA GLU A 148 5.84 14.03 1.01
C GLU A 148 5.61 12.73 0.22
N ARG A 149 4.91 11.75 0.81
CA ARG A 149 4.70 10.42 0.25
C ARG A 149 3.44 10.32 -0.60
N MET A 150 2.64 11.39 -0.78
CA MET A 150 1.41 11.33 -1.57
C MET A 150 1.69 11.11 -3.06
N MET A 151 2.70 11.78 -3.62
CA MET A 151 3.04 11.69 -5.04
C MET A 151 3.73 10.36 -5.36
N PHE A 152 3.53 9.84 -6.57
CA PHE A 152 4.27 8.65 -6.99
C PHE A 152 5.77 8.95 -7.03
N PRO A 153 6.63 8.04 -6.54
CA PRO A 153 8.07 8.20 -6.67
C PRO A 153 8.45 8.35 -8.14
N LEU A 154 9.40 9.24 -8.42
CA LEU A 154 10.00 9.33 -9.75
C LEU A 154 10.79 8.05 -10.00
N SER A 155 10.45 7.33 -11.06
CA SER A 155 11.21 6.17 -11.49
C SER A 155 12.58 6.63 -11.97
N GLN A 156 13.64 6.21 -11.28
CA GLN A 156 15.02 6.30 -11.79
C GLN A 156 15.18 5.27 -12.93
N GLU A 157 14.63 5.56 -14.11
CA GLU A 157 15.03 4.87 -15.34
C GLU A 157 16.22 5.63 -15.94
N ASN A 158 17.42 5.03 -15.85
CA ASN A 158 18.62 5.46 -16.56
C ASN A 158 19.01 6.96 -16.43
N GLY A 159 19.08 7.48 -15.19
CA GLY A 159 19.71 8.78 -14.92
C GLY A 159 19.04 9.98 -15.59
N ARG A 160 17.79 9.84 -16.07
CA ARG A 160 16.96 10.96 -16.48
C ARG A 160 15.77 11.05 -15.55
N VAL A 161 15.73 12.16 -14.82
CA VAL A 161 14.51 12.61 -14.15
C VAL A 161 13.53 12.97 -15.28
N CYS A 162 12.46 12.19 -15.43
CA CYS A 162 11.31 12.54 -16.25
C CYS A 162 10.26 13.26 -15.41
#